data_AF-A0A1V4ZFJ8-F1
#
_entry.id   AF-A0A1V4ZFJ8-F1
#
_cell.length_a   1.000
_cell.length_b   1.000
_cell.length_c   1.000
_cell.angle_alpha   90.00
_cell.angle_beta   90.00
_cell.angle_gamma   90.00
#
_symmetry.space_group_name_H-M   'P 1'
#
loop_
_entity.id
_entity.type
_entity.pdbx_description
1 polymer ?
#
loop_
_entity_poly.entity_id
_entity_poly.type
_entity_poly.pdbx_seq_one_letter_code
_entity_poly.pdbx_strand_id
1 'polypeptide(L)'
;MQRDIGIHMKGGVITERDTDFCTVRLRAPAGIFTVDQIRGIATLAKRYGCGEVHGTTRQTLEVPHVRTGDLKKLAKQLEKNGTPIGSEKDEIVNIIACPGMNRCKYANIDTISLARKADSKLFGKEMPVKIRIAIAGCPNSCTSPMLNEIGIIGRVKPVRTKERMCTGCGNCVYYCKENAIKIRNGISVLDEGKCVQCGTCVQSCHYDLIKPEHRHFLITVGGRRGRHPKIGRNLLTVETEDQALYVIEKIVEWVYRRAWSGRLLSEQLDDIHFDKFREEIIRKVPEARPVVDEGGKPGPDV
;
A
#
# COMPACT_ATOMS: atom_id res chain seq x y z
N MET A 1 -5.46 24.76 18.19
CA MET A 1 -5.85 25.93 17.37
C MET A 1 -5.51 25.58 15.91
N GLN A 2 -6.47 25.06 15.14
CA GLN A 2 -6.26 24.83 13.70
C GLN A 2 -6.03 26.20 13.06
N ARG A 3 -4.82 26.46 12.56
CA ARG A 3 -4.58 27.61 11.69
C ARG A 3 -5.53 27.45 10.52
N ASP A 4 -6.30 28.49 10.19
CA ASP A 4 -7.19 28.50 9.05
C ASP A 4 -6.32 28.59 7.78
N ILE A 5 -5.74 27.46 7.40
CA ILE A 5 -4.86 27.31 6.26
C ILE A 5 -5.72 27.61 5.03
N GLY A 6 -5.43 28.73 4.36
CA GLY A 6 -6.17 29.14 3.17
C GLY A 6 -6.25 28.00 2.15
N ILE A 7 -7.35 27.89 1.41
CA ILE A 7 -7.64 26.72 0.56
C ILE A 7 -6.53 26.40 -0.47
N HIS A 8 -5.79 27.41 -0.90
CA HIS A 8 -4.64 27.33 -1.80
C HIS A 8 -3.44 26.63 -1.18
N MET A 9 -3.36 26.55 0.15
CA MET A 9 -2.30 25.88 0.88
C MET A 9 -2.61 24.40 1.15
N LYS A 10 -3.86 23.93 0.96
CA LYS A 10 -4.20 22.51 1.07
C LYS A 10 -3.31 21.67 0.14
N GLY A 11 -2.88 20.49 0.60
CA GLY A 11 -1.94 19.68 -0.17
C GLY A 11 -2.44 19.26 -1.55
N GLY A 12 -3.73 18.99 -1.71
CA GLY A 12 -4.33 18.60 -2.99
C GLY A 12 -4.54 19.72 -4.00
N VAL A 13 -4.17 20.97 -3.69
CA VAL A 13 -4.17 22.08 -4.66
C VAL A 13 -2.74 22.30 -5.15
N ILE A 14 -2.52 22.00 -6.43
CA ILE A 14 -1.20 21.98 -7.05
C ILE A 14 -1.11 23.13 -8.05
N THR A 15 -0.22 24.08 -7.82
CA THR A 15 0.01 25.21 -8.75
C THR A 15 0.51 24.69 -10.10
N GLU A 16 -0.07 25.19 -11.18
CA GLU A 16 0.34 24.85 -12.54
C GLU A 16 1.44 25.80 -13.04
N ARG A 17 1.89 25.59 -14.28
CA ARG A 17 2.88 26.48 -14.91
C ARG A 17 2.37 27.91 -15.03
N ASP A 18 1.09 28.06 -15.36
CA ASP A 18 0.38 29.32 -15.28
C ASP A 18 -0.19 29.47 -13.87
N THR A 19 0.24 30.53 -13.17
CA THR A 19 -0.12 30.77 -11.77
C THR A 19 -1.59 31.14 -11.57
N ASP A 20 -2.30 31.49 -12.63
CA ASP A 20 -3.75 31.72 -12.58
C ASP A 20 -4.54 30.42 -12.44
N PHE A 21 -3.89 29.29 -12.71
CA PHE A 21 -4.48 27.96 -12.68
C PHE A 21 -3.81 27.03 -11.66
N CYS A 22 -4.59 26.04 -11.26
CA CYS A 22 -4.14 24.96 -10.40
C CYS A 22 -4.86 23.66 -10.75
N THR A 23 -4.19 22.55 -10.47
CA THR A 23 -4.78 21.21 -10.53
C THR A 23 -5.32 20.86 -9.15
N VAL A 24 -6.58 20.41 -9.07
CA VAL A 24 -7.21 19.97 -7.83
C VAL A 24 -7.27 18.45 -7.79
N ARG A 25 -6.41 17.84 -6.99
CA ARG A 25 -6.39 16.40 -6.73
C ARG A 25 -7.47 16.01 -5.72
N LEU A 26 -8.12 14.88 -5.94
CA LEU A 26 -9.23 14.41 -5.11
C LEU A 26 -8.76 13.34 -4.10
N ARG A 27 -9.50 13.18 -3.00
CA ARG A 27 -9.35 12.02 -2.09
C ARG A 27 -10.19 10.86 -2.61
N ALA A 28 -9.56 9.69 -2.73
CA ALA A 28 -10.21 8.47 -3.20
C ALA A 28 -9.49 7.22 -2.66
N PRO A 29 -9.74 6.82 -1.40
CA PRO A 29 -9.09 5.64 -0.83
C PRO A 29 -9.33 4.41 -1.70
N ALA A 30 -8.25 3.68 -1.99
CA ALA A 30 -8.24 2.50 -2.87
C ALA A 30 -8.72 2.77 -4.32
N GLY A 31 -8.89 4.03 -4.72
CA GLY A 31 -9.42 4.42 -6.03
C GLY A 31 -10.82 3.91 -6.32
N ILE A 32 -11.65 3.81 -5.29
CA ILE A 32 -13.05 3.40 -5.44
C ILE A 32 -13.93 4.64 -5.48
N PHE A 33 -14.60 4.84 -6.61
CA PHE A 33 -15.61 5.88 -6.80
C PHE A 33 -16.97 5.23 -7.09
N THR A 34 -18.05 5.83 -6.61
CA THR A 34 -19.40 5.51 -7.07
C THR A 34 -19.63 6.11 -8.46
N VAL A 35 -20.61 5.58 -9.19
CA VAL A 35 -20.96 6.14 -10.51
C VAL A 35 -21.41 7.61 -10.38
N ASP A 36 -22.14 7.95 -9.32
CA ASP A 36 -22.60 9.32 -9.07
C ASP A 36 -21.44 10.26 -8.74
N GLN A 37 -20.45 9.79 -7.98
CA GLN A 37 -19.22 10.53 -7.74
C GLN A 37 -18.50 10.86 -9.05
N ILE A 38 -18.39 9.89 -9.96
CA ILE A 38 -17.76 10.10 -11.28
C ILE A 38 -18.56 11.12 -12.12
N ARG A 39 -19.89 11.01 -12.16
CA ARG A 39 -20.75 11.98 -12.88
C ARG A 39 -20.60 13.39 -12.31
N GLY A 40 -20.54 13.52 -11.00
CA GLY A 40 -20.31 14.79 -10.32
C GLY A 40 -18.94 15.38 -10.66
N ILE A 41 -17.87 14.57 -10.62
CA ILE A 41 -16.52 14.99 -11.01
C ILE A 41 -16.52 15.48 -12.47
N ALA A 42 -17.12 14.74 -13.40
CA ALA A 42 -17.19 15.15 -14.81
C ALA A 42 -17.91 16.49 -15.00
N THR A 43 -19.03 16.68 -14.30
CA THR A 43 -19.79 17.95 -14.31
C THR A 43 -18.94 19.10 -13.76
N LEU A 44 -18.20 18.87 -12.68
CA LEU A 44 -17.34 19.88 -12.07
C LEU A 44 -16.12 20.19 -12.92
N ALA A 45 -15.50 19.19 -13.56
CA ALA A 45 -14.38 19.36 -14.47
C ALA A 45 -14.76 20.18 -15.70
N LYS A 46 -15.97 19.98 -16.26
CA LYS A 46 -16.50 20.80 -17.35
C LYS A 46 -16.77 22.25 -16.94
N ARG A 47 -17.16 22.47 -15.68
CA ARG A 47 -17.55 23.80 -15.17
C ARG A 47 -16.36 24.63 -14.69
N TYR A 48 -15.41 24.00 -14.01
CA TYR A 48 -14.34 24.69 -13.29
C TYR A 48 -12.94 24.40 -13.82
N GLY A 49 -12.75 23.33 -14.59
CA GLY A 49 -11.47 22.96 -15.20
C GLY A 49 -11.50 23.09 -16.73
N CYS A 50 -10.66 22.32 -17.41
CA CYS A 50 -10.57 22.28 -18.88
C CYS A 50 -11.51 21.27 -19.56
N GLY A 51 -12.42 20.62 -18.82
CA GLY A 51 -13.25 19.53 -19.36
C GLY A 51 -12.60 18.15 -19.38
N GLU A 52 -11.37 18.03 -18.87
CA GLU A 52 -10.67 16.75 -18.70
C GLU A 52 -10.53 16.39 -17.22
N VAL A 53 -10.33 15.09 -16.97
CA VAL A 53 -10.01 14.54 -15.65
C VAL A 53 -8.82 13.62 -15.82
N HIS A 54 -7.79 13.80 -15.01
CA HIS A 54 -6.58 12.99 -15.08
C HIS A 54 -6.57 11.90 -14.01
N GLY A 55 -6.31 10.65 -14.43
CA GLY A 55 -6.13 9.50 -13.55
C GLY A 55 -4.69 9.41 -13.04
N THR A 56 -4.51 9.50 -11.72
CA THR A 56 -3.19 9.55 -11.11
C THR A 56 -2.63 8.15 -10.80
N THR A 57 -1.31 8.05 -10.69
CA THR A 57 -0.64 6.82 -10.22
C THR A 57 -0.96 6.45 -8.77
N ARG A 58 -1.62 7.35 -8.02
CA ARG A 58 -2.09 7.14 -6.65
C ARG A 58 -3.55 6.70 -6.59
N GLN A 59 -4.09 6.15 -7.68
CA GLN A 59 -5.48 5.69 -7.78
C GLN A 59 -6.50 6.75 -7.37
N THR A 60 -6.22 8.02 -7.67
CA THR A 60 -7.21 9.09 -7.52
C THR A 60 -7.33 9.88 -8.81
N LEU A 61 -8.33 10.74 -8.89
CA LEU A 61 -8.58 11.64 -10.01
C LEU A 61 -8.14 13.06 -9.63
N GLU A 62 -7.84 13.86 -10.63
CA GLU A 62 -7.59 15.29 -10.47
C GLU A 62 -8.24 16.10 -11.60
N VAL A 63 -8.61 17.34 -11.27
CA VAL A 63 -9.22 18.29 -12.19
C VAL A 63 -8.17 19.36 -12.53
N PRO A 64 -7.57 19.32 -13.73
CA PRO A 64 -6.60 20.32 -14.18
C PRO A 64 -7.25 21.65 -14.55
N HIS A 65 -6.42 22.68 -14.65
CA HIS A 65 -6.76 24.00 -15.17
C HIS A 65 -7.92 24.68 -14.45
N VAL A 66 -7.96 24.55 -13.11
CA VAL A 66 -8.93 25.27 -12.27
C VAL A 66 -8.42 26.67 -11.98
N ARG A 67 -9.22 27.69 -12.31
CA ARG A 67 -8.89 29.08 -11.94
C ARG A 67 -8.82 29.23 -10.43
N THR A 68 -7.77 29.86 -9.92
CA THR A 68 -7.54 30.06 -8.47
C THR A 68 -8.72 30.73 -7.76
N GLY A 69 -9.42 31.66 -8.44
CA GLY A 69 -10.61 32.34 -7.92
C GLY A 69 -11.83 31.43 -7.68
N ASP A 70 -11.94 30.29 -8.38
CA ASP A 70 -13.07 29.36 -8.25
C ASP A 70 -12.81 28.20 -7.28
N LEU A 71 -11.59 28.08 -6.75
CA LEU A 71 -11.18 27.03 -5.83
C LEU A 71 -12.17 26.80 -4.66
N LYS A 72 -12.59 27.88 -3.99
CA LYS A 72 -13.53 27.78 -2.85
C LYS A 72 -14.88 27.18 -3.27
N LYS A 73 -15.38 27.53 -4.46
CA LYS A 73 -16.65 27.02 -4.98
C LYS A 73 -16.52 25.56 -5.38
N LEU A 74 -15.47 25.22 -6.13
CA LEU A 74 -15.18 23.85 -6.54
C LEU A 74 -15.05 22.94 -5.33
N ALA A 75 -14.27 23.33 -4.33
CA ALA A 75 -14.08 22.56 -3.11
C ALA A 75 -15.40 22.24 -2.40
N LYS A 76 -16.28 23.24 -2.25
CA LYS A 76 -17.61 23.02 -1.63
C LYS A 76 -18.46 22.02 -2.41
N GLN A 77 -18.37 22.02 -3.74
CA GLN A 77 -19.11 21.05 -4.57
C GLN A 77 -18.49 19.66 -4.52
N LEU A 78 -17.16 19.57 -4.48
CA LEU A 78 -16.42 18.31 -4.32
C LEU A 78 -16.71 17.64 -2.98
N GLU A 79 -16.81 18.41 -1.90
CA GLU A 79 -17.27 17.94 -0.58
C GLU A 79 -18.68 17.34 -0.67
N LYS A 80 -19.63 18.05 -1.32
CA LYS A 80 -21.00 17.55 -1.53
C LYS A 80 -21.06 16.29 -2.39
N ASN A 81 -20.15 16.18 -3.36
CA ASN A 81 -20.01 15.00 -4.20
C ASN A 81 -19.41 13.80 -3.43
N GLY A 82 -18.82 14.02 -2.26
CA GLY A 82 -18.10 12.99 -1.51
C GLY A 82 -16.72 12.66 -2.10
N THR A 83 -16.15 13.58 -2.86
CA THR A 83 -14.80 13.48 -3.46
C THR A 83 -14.00 14.72 -3.11
N PRO A 84 -13.74 14.97 -1.81
CA PRO A 84 -13.14 16.21 -1.34
C PRO A 84 -11.71 16.37 -1.85
N ILE A 85 -11.13 17.56 -1.63
CA ILE A 85 -9.73 17.83 -2.00
C ILE A 85 -8.81 16.85 -1.28
N GLY A 86 -7.90 16.27 -2.06
CA GLY A 86 -6.89 15.31 -1.65
C GLY A 86 -5.71 15.95 -0.91
N SER A 87 -4.63 15.18 -0.80
CA SER A 87 -3.33 15.58 -0.26
C SER A 87 -2.22 15.24 -1.24
N GLU A 88 -1.20 16.09 -1.32
CA GLU A 88 -0.03 15.89 -2.21
C GLU A 88 1.27 16.55 -1.68
N LYS A 89 1.24 17.20 -0.51
CA LYS A 89 2.44 17.81 0.08
C LYS A 89 3.12 16.83 1.06
N ASP A 90 3.86 17.32 2.05
CA ASP A 90 4.40 16.52 3.15
C ASP A 90 3.28 16.14 4.13
N GLU A 91 2.45 15.23 3.64
CA GLU A 91 1.25 14.72 4.31
C GLU A 91 1.14 13.22 4.04
N ILE A 92 0.20 12.57 4.74
CA ILE A 92 -0.28 11.26 4.32
C ILE A 92 -1.17 11.42 3.09
N VAL A 93 -0.65 10.98 1.94
CA VAL A 93 -1.34 11.08 0.64
C VAL A 93 -2.31 9.91 0.41
N ASN A 94 -3.12 10.01 -0.63
CA ASN A 94 -4.14 9.02 -0.98
C ASN A 94 -3.62 7.58 -0.91
N ILE A 95 -4.29 6.70 -0.16
CA ILE A 95 -3.86 5.31 0.06
C ILE A 95 -4.30 4.43 -1.11
N ILE A 96 -3.35 3.69 -1.69
CA ILE A 96 -3.63 2.78 -2.81
C ILE A 96 -3.80 1.34 -2.35
N ALA A 97 -4.69 0.62 -3.02
CA ALA A 97 -4.96 -0.78 -2.78
C ALA A 97 -5.19 -1.53 -4.10
N CYS A 98 -4.75 -2.79 -4.15
CA CYS A 98 -5.18 -3.66 -5.25
C CYS A 98 -6.65 -4.07 -5.06
N PRO A 99 -7.26 -4.81 -6.01
CA PRO A 99 -8.65 -5.26 -5.90
C PRO A 99 -9.01 -6.16 -4.70
N GLY A 100 -8.02 -6.66 -3.95
CA GLY A 100 -8.23 -7.50 -2.77
C GLY A 100 -8.99 -8.80 -3.05
N MET A 101 -9.48 -9.41 -1.97
CA MET A 101 -10.23 -10.67 -1.99
C MET A 101 -11.59 -10.59 -2.70
N ASN A 102 -12.16 -9.39 -2.85
CA ASN A 102 -13.46 -9.21 -3.50
C ASN A 102 -13.41 -9.58 -5.01
N ARG A 103 -12.28 -9.33 -5.68
CA ARG A 103 -12.18 -9.52 -7.15
C ARG A 103 -11.01 -10.38 -7.59
N CYS A 104 -9.89 -10.36 -6.86
CA CYS A 104 -8.68 -11.03 -7.32
C CYS A 104 -8.55 -12.43 -6.71
N LYS A 105 -8.53 -13.46 -7.56
CA LYS A 105 -8.33 -14.84 -7.10
C LYS A 105 -7.04 -15.06 -6.30
N TYR A 106 -5.99 -14.27 -6.55
CA TYR A 106 -4.70 -14.40 -5.86
C TYR A 106 -4.63 -13.70 -4.51
N ALA A 107 -5.62 -12.90 -4.14
CA ALA A 107 -5.54 -12.09 -2.94
C ALA A 107 -5.67 -12.95 -1.66
N ASN A 108 -4.76 -12.70 -0.72
CA ASN A 108 -4.74 -13.33 0.60
C ASN A 108 -5.41 -12.47 1.67
N ILE A 109 -5.59 -11.16 1.43
CA ILE A 109 -6.19 -10.21 2.38
C ILE A 109 -7.19 -9.27 1.68
N ASP A 110 -8.14 -8.73 2.45
CA ASP A 110 -9.00 -7.64 1.99
C ASP A 110 -8.25 -6.30 2.05
N THR A 111 -7.83 -5.82 0.88
CA THR A 111 -7.03 -4.60 0.75
C THR A 111 -7.88 -3.34 0.70
N ILE A 112 -9.12 -3.41 0.20
CA ILE A 112 -9.97 -2.22 0.01
C ILE A 112 -10.53 -1.77 1.36
N SER A 113 -11.01 -2.72 2.17
CA SER A 113 -11.47 -2.44 3.53
C SER A 113 -10.36 -1.83 4.38
N LEU A 114 -9.16 -2.47 4.39
CA LEU A 114 -8.00 -1.99 5.13
C LEU A 114 -7.57 -0.58 4.70
N ALA A 115 -7.54 -0.31 3.38
CA ALA A 115 -7.20 1.03 2.88
C ALA A 115 -8.19 2.11 3.33
N ARG A 116 -9.50 1.82 3.33
CA ARG A 116 -10.52 2.75 3.79
C ARG A 116 -10.43 3.03 5.29
N LYS A 117 -10.17 2.00 6.11
CA LYS A 117 -9.96 2.16 7.57
C LYS A 117 -8.68 2.93 7.89
N ALA A 118 -7.60 2.70 7.14
CA ALA A 118 -6.37 3.47 7.30
C ALA A 118 -6.59 4.94 6.88
N ASP A 119 -7.29 5.16 5.76
CA ASP A 119 -7.58 6.50 5.24
C ASP A 119 -8.48 7.31 6.17
N SER A 120 -9.51 6.70 6.78
CA SER A 120 -10.39 7.41 7.73
C SER A 120 -9.65 7.91 8.97
N LYS A 121 -8.58 7.21 9.37
CA LYS A 121 -7.77 7.55 10.55
C LYS A 121 -6.59 8.50 10.27
N LEU A 122 -5.97 8.37 9.09
CA LEU A 122 -4.63 8.93 8.84
C LEU A 122 -4.58 9.97 7.72
N PHE A 123 -5.57 9.99 6.82
CA PHE A 123 -5.52 10.83 5.63
C PHE A 123 -5.31 12.33 5.97
N GLY A 124 -4.42 12.99 5.22
CA GLY A 124 -4.22 14.43 5.31
C GLY A 124 -3.51 14.89 6.58
N LYS A 125 -3.00 13.97 7.39
CA LYS A 125 -2.12 14.33 8.52
C LYS A 125 -0.83 14.94 7.99
N GLU A 126 -0.48 16.13 8.49
CA GLU A 126 0.81 16.78 8.22
C GLU A 126 1.95 15.92 8.76
N MET A 127 3.00 15.76 7.97
CA MET A 127 4.15 14.92 8.26
C MET A 127 5.44 15.67 7.95
N PRO A 128 6.58 15.31 8.58
CA PRO A 128 7.88 15.88 8.19
C PRO A 128 8.26 15.55 6.75
N VAL A 129 7.74 14.44 6.22
CA VAL A 129 7.99 13.91 4.88
C VAL A 129 6.68 13.38 4.28
N LYS A 130 6.52 13.48 2.95
CA LYS A 130 5.40 12.83 2.24
C LYS A 130 5.33 11.32 2.51
N ILE A 131 4.17 10.84 2.94
CA ILE A 131 3.94 9.41 3.24
C ILE A 131 2.97 8.80 2.24
N ARG A 132 3.46 7.87 1.41
CA ARG A 132 2.63 7.02 0.54
C ARG A 132 2.44 5.67 1.21
N ILE A 133 1.18 5.29 1.40
CA ILE A 133 0.80 3.96 1.89
C ILE A 133 0.28 3.13 0.71
N ALA A 134 0.79 1.93 0.52
CA ALA A 134 0.38 1.04 -0.55
C ALA A 134 0.09 -0.37 -0.04
N ILE A 135 -1.06 -0.92 -0.44
CA ILE A 135 -1.57 -2.20 0.06
C ILE A 135 -1.73 -3.17 -1.12
N ALA A 136 -1.11 -4.33 -1.02
CA ALA A 136 -1.22 -5.42 -1.99
C ALA A 136 -1.75 -6.69 -1.30
N GLY A 137 -2.67 -7.37 -1.97
CA GLY A 137 -3.32 -8.56 -1.43
C GLY A 137 -2.44 -9.81 -1.44
N CYS A 138 -1.37 -9.80 -2.23
CA CYS A 138 -0.46 -10.93 -2.41
C CYS A 138 0.94 -10.44 -2.84
N PRO A 139 1.97 -11.31 -2.83
CA PRO A 139 3.32 -10.97 -3.24
C PRO A 139 3.48 -10.48 -4.69
N ASN A 140 2.48 -10.70 -5.57
CA ASN A 140 2.48 -10.11 -6.92
C ASN A 140 2.52 -8.57 -6.90
N SER A 141 2.20 -7.94 -5.77
CA SER A 141 2.56 -6.54 -5.51
C SER A 141 2.05 -5.53 -6.54
N CYS A 142 0.80 -5.66 -7.01
CA CYS A 142 0.24 -4.79 -8.07
C CYS A 142 0.25 -3.28 -7.75
N THR A 143 0.31 -2.90 -6.48
CA THR A 143 0.44 -1.50 -6.01
C THR A 143 1.88 -1.08 -5.68
N SER A 144 2.85 -1.97 -5.92
CA SER A 144 4.26 -1.79 -5.59
C SER A 144 4.52 -1.36 -4.13
N PRO A 145 3.97 -2.07 -3.12
CA PRO A 145 4.08 -1.69 -1.70
C PRO A 145 5.52 -1.45 -1.23
N MET A 146 6.46 -2.29 -1.67
CA MET A 146 7.89 -2.16 -1.37
C MET A 146 8.52 -0.87 -1.89
N LEU A 147 7.88 -0.14 -2.81
CA LEU A 147 8.38 1.11 -3.39
C LEU A 147 7.64 2.34 -2.85
N ASN A 148 6.92 2.19 -1.75
CA ASN A 148 6.23 3.28 -1.05
C ASN A 148 6.75 3.40 0.38
N GLU A 149 6.55 4.56 1.01
CA GLU A 149 7.07 4.81 2.37
C GLU A 149 6.54 3.80 3.37
N ILE A 150 5.30 3.33 3.19
CA ILE A 150 4.71 2.22 3.95
C ILE A 150 4.05 1.25 2.96
N GLY A 151 4.48 -0.01 3.00
CA GLY A 151 3.95 -1.08 2.17
C GLY A 151 3.33 -2.18 3.01
N ILE A 152 2.14 -2.65 2.62
CA ILE A 152 1.47 -3.83 3.22
C ILE A 152 1.28 -4.89 2.14
N ILE A 153 1.70 -6.13 2.42
CA ILE A 153 1.61 -7.27 1.51
C ILE A 153 0.91 -8.42 2.22
N GLY A 154 -0.21 -8.89 1.67
CA GLY A 154 -0.86 -10.11 2.14
C GLY A 154 -0.06 -11.36 1.79
N ARG A 155 0.13 -12.25 2.75
CA ARG A 155 0.80 -13.54 2.58
C ARG A 155 -0.03 -14.64 3.23
N VAL A 156 0.22 -15.87 2.82
CA VAL A 156 -0.41 -17.05 3.39
C VAL A 156 0.62 -18.15 3.55
N LYS A 157 0.70 -18.72 4.75
CA LYS A 157 1.62 -19.84 5.01
C LYS A 157 0.95 -21.15 4.55
N PRO A 158 1.50 -21.85 3.54
CA PRO A 158 0.93 -23.11 3.07
C PRO A 158 1.44 -24.28 3.93
N VAL A 159 0.53 -25.09 4.46
CA VAL A 159 0.84 -26.32 5.20
C VAL A 159 0.39 -27.55 4.42
N ARG A 160 1.25 -28.57 4.39
CA ARG A 160 0.96 -29.87 3.78
C ARG A 160 0.43 -30.80 4.86
N THR A 161 -0.89 -30.89 4.94
CA THR A 161 -1.58 -31.58 6.04
C THR A 161 -1.46 -33.11 5.99
N LYS A 162 -1.10 -33.66 4.83
CA LYS A 162 -1.18 -35.09 4.54
C LYS A 162 -0.04 -35.53 3.63
N GLU A 163 1.20 -35.37 4.09
CA GLU A 163 2.40 -35.61 3.27
C GLU A 163 2.35 -36.97 2.57
N ARG A 164 1.92 -38.03 3.25
CA ARG A 164 1.79 -39.40 2.69
C ARG A 164 0.51 -39.65 1.87
N MET A 165 -0.42 -38.71 1.79
CA MET A 165 -1.57 -38.77 0.87
C MET A 165 -1.35 -37.93 -0.39
N CYS A 166 -0.20 -37.26 -0.51
CA CYS A 166 0.16 -36.56 -1.73
C CYS A 166 0.25 -37.55 -2.89
N THR A 167 -0.52 -37.30 -3.95
CA THR A 167 -0.52 -38.13 -5.17
C THR A 167 0.67 -37.85 -6.09
N GLY A 168 1.51 -36.86 -5.76
CA GLY A 168 2.67 -36.49 -6.57
C GLY A 168 2.33 -35.87 -7.93
N CYS A 169 1.08 -35.45 -8.17
CA CYS A 169 0.60 -34.97 -9.49
C CYS A 169 1.33 -33.74 -10.06
N GLY A 170 2.16 -33.06 -9.27
CA GLY A 170 3.00 -31.95 -9.74
C GLY A 170 2.28 -30.62 -10.00
N ASN A 171 0.95 -30.52 -9.82
CA ASN A 171 0.23 -29.29 -10.13
C ASN A 171 0.75 -28.07 -9.35
N CYS A 172 1.03 -28.26 -8.06
CA CYS A 172 1.63 -27.21 -7.23
C CYS A 172 3.03 -26.80 -7.68
N VAL A 173 3.80 -27.71 -8.30
CA VAL A 173 5.11 -27.40 -8.90
C VAL A 173 4.92 -26.55 -10.15
N TYR A 174 4.01 -26.95 -11.03
CA TYR A 174 3.71 -26.24 -12.28
C TYR A 174 3.30 -24.77 -12.04
N TYR A 175 2.47 -24.51 -11.03
CA TYR A 175 2.02 -23.16 -10.71
C TYR A 175 2.99 -22.35 -9.82
N CYS A 176 4.06 -22.96 -9.30
CA CYS A 176 5.01 -22.28 -8.42
C CYS A 176 6.03 -21.46 -9.23
N LYS A 177 5.79 -20.15 -9.36
CA LYS A 177 6.69 -19.22 -10.08
C LYS A 177 8.08 -19.08 -9.44
N GLU A 178 8.17 -19.29 -8.13
CA GLU A 178 9.43 -19.21 -7.38
C GLU A 178 10.28 -20.50 -7.49
N ASN A 179 9.77 -21.54 -8.14
CA ASN A 179 10.39 -22.87 -8.16
C ASN A 179 10.69 -23.42 -6.74
N ALA A 180 9.87 -23.03 -5.76
CA ALA A 180 9.99 -23.39 -4.36
C ALA A 180 9.44 -24.79 -4.04
N ILE A 181 8.75 -25.45 -4.99
CA ILE A 181 8.12 -26.75 -4.74
C ILE A 181 8.75 -27.80 -5.66
N LYS A 182 9.09 -28.96 -5.10
CA LYS A 182 9.58 -30.13 -5.86
C LYS A 182 8.83 -31.38 -5.43
N ILE A 183 8.69 -32.35 -6.33
CA ILE A 183 8.22 -33.69 -5.94
C ILE A 183 9.44 -34.53 -5.54
N ARG A 184 9.44 -35.09 -4.33
CA ARG A 184 10.44 -36.05 -3.83
C ARG A 184 9.72 -37.24 -3.24
N ASN A 185 10.12 -38.46 -3.60
CA ASN A 185 9.51 -39.69 -3.09
C ASN A 185 7.97 -39.71 -3.25
N GLY A 186 7.46 -39.22 -4.38
CA GLY A 186 6.02 -39.14 -4.66
C GLY A 186 5.26 -38.04 -3.93
N ILE A 187 5.91 -37.23 -3.08
CA ILE A 187 5.26 -36.19 -2.28
C ILE A 187 5.78 -34.80 -2.62
N SER A 188 4.93 -33.78 -2.50
CA SER A 188 5.35 -32.39 -2.70
C SER A 188 6.13 -31.89 -1.48
N VAL A 189 7.33 -31.34 -1.71
CA VAL A 189 8.20 -30.75 -0.69
C VAL A 189 8.38 -29.26 -0.99
N LEU A 190 8.28 -28.41 0.02
CA LEU A 190 8.51 -26.96 -0.08
C LEU A 190 9.92 -26.62 0.37
N ASP A 191 10.57 -25.78 -0.41
CA ASP A 191 11.74 -25.01 -0.03
C ASP A 191 11.26 -23.67 0.54
N GLU A 192 11.33 -23.51 1.87
CA GLU A 192 10.85 -22.29 2.52
C GLU A 192 11.67 -21.07 2.09
N GLY A 193 12.99 -21.23 1.84
CA GLY A 193 13.90 -20.15 1.45
C GLY A 193 13.68 -19.56 0.06
N LYS A 194 12.75 -20.13 -0.71
CA LYS A 194 12.29 -19.58 -2.01
C LYS A 194 10.82 -19.19 -1.97
N CYS A 195 10.10 -19.57 -0.91
CA CYS A 195 8.66 -19.43 -0.87
C CYS A 195 8.28 -18.01 -0.47
N VAL A 196 7.79 -17.22 -1.43
CA VAL A 196 7.26 -15.88 -1.13
C VAL A 196 5.88 -15.89 -0.45
N GLN A 197 5.35 -17.07 -0.09
CA GLN A 197 4.05 -17.24 0.58
C GLN A 197 2.87 -16.64 -0.21
N CYS A 198 2.88 -16.81 -1.54
CA CYS A 198 1.86 -16.26 -2.43
C CYS A 198 0.51 -16.99 -2.35
N GLY A 199 0.48 -18.25 -1.91
CA GLY A 199 -0.73 -19.05 -1.80
C GLY A 199 -1.21 -19.73 -3.08
N THR A 200 -0.52 -19.56 -4.21
CA THR A 200 -0.93 -20.19 -5.48
C THR A 200 -0.98 -21.73 -5.36
N CYS A 201 -0.04 -22.32 -4.62
CA CYS A 201 -0.01 -23.77 -4.39
C CYS A 201 -1.24 -24.28 -3.61
N VAL A 202 -1.74 -23.50 -2.64
CA VAL A 202 -2.97 -23.79 -1.89
C VAL A 202 -4.17 -23.87 -2.84
N GLN A 203 -4.30 -22.88 -3.73
CA GLN A 203 -5.41 -22.79 -4.68
C GLN A 203 -5.34 -23.85 -5.79
N SER A 204 -4.14 -24.24 -6.19
CA SER A 204 -3.93 -25.22 -7.26
C SER A 204 -4.10 -26.68 -6.81
N CYS A 205 -4.15 -26.97 -5.50
CA CYS A 205 -4.20 -28.35 -5.04
C CYS A 205 -5.61 -28.94 -5.20
N HIS A 206 -5.84 -29.71 -6.27
CA HIS A 206 -7.14 -30.36 -6.54
C HIS A 206 -7.61 -31.31 -5.42
N TYR A 207 -6.66 -31.86 -4.66
CA TYR A 207 -6.91 -32.82 -3.59
C TYR A 207 -6.96 -32.18 -2.19
N ASP A 208 -6.88 -30.85 -2.11
CA ASP A 208 -6.93 -30.07 -0.85
C ASP A 208 -5.92 -30.56 0.21
N LEU A 209 -4.73 -30.99 -0.25
CA LEU A 209 -3.64 -31.47 0.60
C LEU A 209 -2.72 -30.35 1.08
N ILE A 210 -2.67 -29.25 0.33
CA ILE A 210 -1.98 -28.01 0.69
C ILE A 210 -3.05 -27.04 1.18
N LYS A 211 -3.05 -26.76 2.48
CA LYS A 211 -4.02 -25.87 3.13
C LYS A 211 -3.37 -24.57 3.57
N PRO A 212 -4.13 -23.47 3.66
CA PRO A 212 -3.64 -22.27 4.31
C PRO A 212 -3.63 -22.51 5.83
N GLU A 213 -2.48 -22.35 6.48
CA GLU A 213 -2.40 -22.39 7.95
C GLU A 213 -3.00 -21.12 8.54
N HIS A 214 -2.44 -19.97 8.15
CA HIS A 214 -2.95 -18.65 8.48
C HIS A 214 -2.54 -17.65 7.39
N ARG A 215 -3.33 -16.58 7.26
CA ARG A 215 -3.02 -15.41 6.44
C ARG A 215 -2.43 -14.34 7.34
N HIS A 216 -1.45 -13.62 6.84
CA HIS A 216 -0.77 -12.57 7.60
C HIS A 216 -0.36 -11.42 6.67
N PHE A 217 0.03 -10.31 7.27
CA PHE A 217 0.38 -9.06 6.62
C PHE A 217 1.87 -8.82 6.83
N LEU A 218 2.65 -8.80 5.75
CA LEU A 218 4.01 -8.28 5.77
C LEU A 218 3.95 -6.76 5.66
N ILE A 219 4.57 -6.07 6.62
CA ILE A 219 4.67 -4.61 6.64
C ILE A 219 6.11 -4.21 6.33
N THR A 220 6.25 -3.22 5.46
CA THR A 220 7.55 -2.70 4.98
C THR A 220 7.58 -1.18 5.07
N VAL A 221 8.77 -0.61 5.26
CA VAL A 221 8.95 0.83 5.48
C VAL A 221 10.12 1.38 4.66
N GLY A 222 9.97 2.60 4.19
CA GLY A 222 11.04 3.39 3.56
C GLY A 222 11.34 3.02 2.11
N GLY A 223 10.38 2.40 1.43
CA GLY A 223 10.42 2.27 -0.03
C GLY A 223 10.19 3.63 -0.70
N ARG A 224 10.73 3.81 -1.91
CA ARG A 224 10.39 4.97 -2.74
C ARG A 224 10.48 4.69 -4.24
N ARG A 225 9.62 5.38 -4.99
CA ARG A 225 9.74 5.61 -6.43
C ARG A 225 10.36 6.98 -6.69
N GLY A 226 10.94 7.18 -7.87
CA GLY A 226 11.45 8.47 -8.33
C GLY A 226 12.84 8.36 -8.94
N ARG A 227 13.61 9.46 -8.91
CA ARG A 227 14.95 9.57 -9.51
C ARG A 227 15.93 8.49 -9.02
N HIS A 228 15.83 8.13 -7.75
CA HIS A 228 16.64 7.07 -7.12
C HIS A 228 15.73 6.07 -6.39
N PRO A 229 15.15 5.08 -7.08
CA PRO A 229 14.29 4.10 -6.45
C PRO A 229 15.01 3.37 -5.32
N LYS A 230 14.31 3.12 -4.21
CA LYS A 230 14.80 2.26 -3.13
C LYS A 230 13.72 1.29 -2.72
N ILE A 231 14.12 0.05 -2.48
CA ILE A 231 13.25 -1.00 -1.95
C ILE A 231 13.12 -0.79 -0.44
N GLY A 232 11.88 -0.84 0.05
CA GLY A 232 11.55 -0.72 1.46
C GLY A 232 12.08 -1.91 2.26
N ARG A 233 12.44 -1.67 3.52
CA ARG A 233 12.93 -2.69 4.43
C ARG A 233 11.75 -3.41 5.08
N ASN A 234 11.89 -4.72 5.27
CA ASN A 234 10.91 -5.51 5.99
C ASN A 234 10.88 -5.07 7.46
N LEU A 235 9.70 -4.74 7.97
CA LEU A 235 9.54 -4.37 9.37
C LEU A 235 9.18 -5.63 10.20
N LEU A 236 7.99 -6.18 9.98
CA LEU A 236 7.46 -7.31 10.73
C LEU A 236 6.25 -7.93 9.99
N THR A 237 5.79 -9.08 10.48
CA THR A 237 4.50 -9.66 10.07
C THR A 237 3.49 -9.65 11.22
N VAL A 238 2.22 -9.39 10.90
CA VAL A 238 1.08 -9.49 11.83
C VAL A 238 -0.02 -10.36 11.25
N GLU A 239 -0.88 -10.93 12.08
CA GLU A 239 -1.90 -11.90 11.63
C GLU A 239 -3.26 -11.25 11.38
N THR A 240 -3.56 -10.13 12.06
CA THR A 240 -4.88 -9.48 11.96
C THR A 240 -4.83 -8.09 11.30
N GLU A 241 -5.98 -7.69 10.73
CA GLU A 241 -6.14 -6.37 10.12
C GLU A 241 -5.96 -5.24 11.16
N ASP A 242 -6.46 -5.43 12.38
CA ASP A 242 -6.36 -4.44 13.45
C ASP A 242 -4.92 -4.25 13.93
N GLN A 243 -4.14 -5.34 14.02
CA GLN A 243 -2.70 -5.26 14.25
C GLN A 243 -2.00 -4.50 13.12
N ALA A 244 -2.37 -4.74 11.87
CA ALA A 244 -1.78 -4.03 10.74
C ALA A 244 -2.07 -2.52 10.82
N LEU A 245 -3.31 -2.13 11.11
CA LEU A 245 -3.69 -0.72 11.33
C LEU A 245 -2.91 -0.09 12.48
N TYR A 246 -2.81 -0.79 13.62
CA TYR A 246 -2.03 -0.34 14.77
C TYR A 246 -0.56 -0.09 14.40
N VAL A 247 0.05 -1.01 13.66
CA VAL A 247 1.45 -0.85 13.24
C VAL A 247 1.61 0.35 12.29
N ILE A 248 0.69 0.56 11.35
CA ILE A 248 0.72 1.75 10.48
C ILE A 248 0.65 3.03 11.31
N GLU A 249 -0.26 3.10 12.29
CA GLU A 249 -0.36 4.26 13.20
C GLU A 249 0.97 4.50 13.95
N LYS A 250 1.63 3.43 14.42
CA LYS A 250 2.93 3.54 15.10
C LYS A 250 4.08 3.93 14.18
N ILE A 251 4.10 3.47 12.93
CA ILE A 251 5.06 3.95 11.94
C ILE A 251 4.86 5.45 11.71
N VAL A 252 3.61 5.90 11.53
CA VAL A 252 3.29 7.32 11.35
C VAL A 252 3.73 8.15 12.57
N GLU A 253 3.44 7.70 13.79
CA GLU A 253 3.90 8.37 15.02
C GLU A 253 5.43 8.46 15.10
N TRP A 254 6.13 7.37 14.75
CA TRP A 254 7.58 7.32 14.76
C TRP A 254 8.20 8.26 13.74
N VAL A 255 7.72 8.24 12.49
CA VAL A 255 8.18 9.16 11.45
C VAL A 255 7.90 10.60 11.85
N TYR A 256 6.71 10.90 12.35
CA TYR A 256 6.34 12.25 12.76
C TYR A 256 7.28 12.83 13.83
N ARG A 257 7.72 11.99 14.78
CA ARG A 257 8.58 12.43 15.90
C ARG A 257 10.07 12.51 15.57
N ARG A 258 10.54 11.75 14.58
CA ARG A 258 11.98 11.56 14.34
C ARG A 258 12.48 11.98 12.97
N ALA A 259 11.63 12.00 11.95
CA ALA A 259 12.07 12.35 10.61
C ALA A 259 12.26 13.87 10.47
N TRP A 260 13.20 14.27 9.63
CA TRP A 260 13.48 15.69 9.34
C TRP A 260 12.96 16.07 7.96
N SER A 261 12.31 17.25 7.89
CA SER A 261 11.83 17.82 6.62
C SER A 261 12.96 18.12 5.64
N GLY A 262 12.63 18.11 4.35
CA GLY A 262 13.57 18.37 3.25
C GLY A 262 14.45 17.18 2.85
N ARG A 263 14.34 16.05 3.54
CA ARG A 263 15.00 14.77 3.23
C ARG A 263 13.96 13.68 3.06
N LEU A 264 14.31 12.62 2.35
CA LEU A 264 13.38 11.51 2.07
C LEU A 264 13.48 10.44 3.16
N LEU A 265 12.35 9.81 3.52
CA LEU A 265 12.31 8.80 4.59
C LEU A 265 13.36 7.69 4.40
N SER A 266 13.50 7.20 3.16
CA SER A 266 14.44 6.14 2.77
C SER A 266 15.93 6.48 2.96
N GLU A 267 16.26 7.75 3.19
CA GLU A 267 17.63 8.23 3.42
C GLU A 267 17.93 8.50 4.89
N GLN A 268 16.92 8.40 5.74
CA GLN A 268 17.03 8.71 7.16
C GLN A 268 16.83 7.49 8.03
N LEU A 269 16.35 6.35 7.49
CA LEU A 269 16.00 5.15 8.28
C LEU A 269 17.07 4.76 9.31
N ASP A 270 18.35 4.80 8.92
CA ASP A 270 19.47 4.49 9.79
C ASP A 270 19.66 5.56 10.87
N ASP A 271 19.62 6.84 10.49
CA ASP A 271 19.68 8.01 11.40
C ASP A 271 18.54 8.02 12.42
N ILE A 272 17.34 7.57 12.04
CA ILE A 272 16.15 7.52 12.93
C ILE A 272 16.02 6.19 13.69
N HIS A 273 17.05 5.35 13.61
CA HIS A 273 17.20 4.06 14.29
C HIS A 273 16.08 3.06 13.95
N PHE A 274 15.94 2.73 12.66
CA PHE A 274 14.95 1.76 12.16
C PHE A 274 14.99 0.41 12.90
N ASP A 275 16.17 -0.15 13.15
CA ASP A 275 16.28 -1.47 13.81
C ASP A 275 15.77 -1.41 15.27
N LYS A 276 16.09 -0.33 15.99
CA LYS A 276 15.56 -0.10 17.34
C LYS A 276 14.04 0.04 17.31
N PHE A 277 13.49 0.76 16.34
CA PHE A 277 12.05 0.88 16.17
C PHE A 277 11.40 -0.47 15.85
N ARG A 278 12.03 -1.28 14.98
CA ARG A 278 11.58 -2.63 14.64
C ARG A 278 11.46 -3.50 15.89
N GLU A 279 12.49 -3.52 16.73
CA GLU A 279 12.48 -4.25 18.01
C GLU A 279 11.39 -3.74 18.97
N GLU A 280 11.25 -2.43 19.10
CA GLU A 280 10.24 -1.82 19.98
C GLU A 280 8.80 -2.18 19.58
N ILE A 281 8.50 -2.21 18.28
CA ILE A 281 7.15 -2.56 17.80
C ILE A 281 6.86 -4.04 17.95
N ILE A 282 7.84 -4.91 17.64
CA ILE A 282 7.69 -6.36 17.82
C ILE A 282 7.33 -6.70 19.28
N ARG A 283 7.93 -6.01 20.26
CA ARG A 283 7.60 -6.21 21.69
C ARG A 283 6.21 -5.74 22.09
N LYS A 284 5.63 -4.77 21.37
CA LYS A 284 4.35 -4.15 21.72
C LYS A 284 3.15 -4.80 21.04
N VAL A 285 3.36 -5.51 19.93
CA VAL A 285 2.28 -6.14 19.17
C VAL A 285 2.27 -7.64 19.49
N PRO A 286 1.20 -8.16 20.13
CA PRO A 286 1.05 -9.59 20.36
C PRO A 286 1.16 -10.37 19.06
N GLU A 287 1.85 -11.51 19.07
CA GLU A 287 2.00 -12.42 17.91
C GLU A 287 2.72 -11.82 16.68
N ALA A 288 3.27 -10.61 16.79
CA ALA A 288 4.14 -10.07 15.75
C ALA A 288 5.39 -10.93 15.61
N ARG A 289 5.67 -11.38 14.39
CA ARG A 289 6.85 -12.19 14.10
C ARG A 289 7.91 -11.34 13.38
N PRO A 290 9.19 -11.49 13.73
CA PRO A 290 10.25 -10.89 12.95
C PRO A 290 10.23 -11.50 11.55
N VAL A 291 10.37 -10.66 10.54
CA VAL A 291 10.64 -11.13 9.18
C VAL A 291 12.06 -11.71 9.18
N VAL A 292 12.18 -13.02 8.92
CA VAL A 292 13.47 -13.61 8.60
C VAL A 292 13.88 -13.01 7.27
N ASP A 293 14.89 -12.13 7.27
CA ASP A 293 15.44 -11.60 6.02
C ASP A 293 16.14 -12.77 5.31
N GLU A 294 15.43 -13.39 4.38
CA GLU A 294 16.02 -14.36 3.45
C GLU A 294 16.92 -13.60 2.49
N GLY A 295 18.16 -13.39 2.93
CA GLY A 295 19.35 -13.22 2.12
C GLY A 295 19.19 -12.46 0.80
N GLY A 296 18.99 -11.14 0.89
CA GLY A 296 19.43 -10.25 -0.17
C GLY A 296 20.97 -10.19 -0.21
N LYS A 297 21.63 -11.27 -0.64
CA LYS A 297 22.96 -11.09 -1.23
C LYS A 297 22.74 -10.26 -2.50
N PRO A 298 23.38 -9.09 -2.67
CA PRO A 298 23.46 -8.50 -4.00
C PRO A 298 24.00 -9.60 -4.92
N GLY A 299 23.30 -9.87 -6.02
CA GLY A 299 23.88 -10.67 -7.10
C GLY A 299 25.22 -10.03 -7.48
N PRO A 300 26.25 -10.81 -7.80
CA PRO A 300 27.52 -10.23 -8.21
C PRO A 300 27.26 -9.34 -9.42
N ASP A 301 27.82 -8.13 -9.36
CA ASP A 301 27.88 -7.21 -10.49
C ASP A 301 28.33 -7.98 -11.75
N VAL A 302 27.48 -7.99 -12.77
CA VAL A 302 27.83 -8.28 -14.17
C VAL A 302 27.18 -7.22 -15.04
#